data_AF-A0A392M5C4-F1
#
_entry.id   AF-A0A392M5C4-F1
#
_cell.length_a   1.000
_cell.length_b   1.000
_cell.length_c   1.000
_cell.angle_alpha   90.00
_cell.angle_beta   90.00
_cell.angle_gamma   90.00
#
_symmetry.space_group_name_H-M   'P 1'
#
loop_
_entity.id
_entity.type
_entity.pdbx_description
1 polymer ?
#
loop_
_entity_poly.entity_id
_entity_poly.type
_entity_poly.pdbx_seq_one_letter_code
_entity_poly.pdbx_strand_id
1 'polypeptide(L)'
;MSTVSPLLHTIITSGKSVPKLNKLPGSATSLQEEAPSFYIQGWLTMGKLCLADGKLAKNYIPLFVQELEKTNLAALRNNIVVMMADFCVRYTALIDGYITKITRCLLDPCELVRRQTFILLSRLLQRDYVKWRGVLFLRFLLSLVDESEKIRQLADFLFGNILKVKSPLLAYNSFVEAVFVLNDCHAHTGHRESNESRTESQLFSIRGTDERSRSRRMHIYVSLLKQMAPEHLLATFAKLCSEILAAASDGLLNIEDATGQSVLQDTFQILGCKEIRFQSTRVSSESADLEEEGG
;
A
#
# COMPACT_ATOMS: atom_id res chain seq x y z
N MET A 1 -11.83 -6.29 36.69
CA MET A 1 -11.17 -5.55 35.59
C MET A 1 -10.57 -4.20 36.01
N SER A 2 -11.09 -3.52 37.05
CA SER A 2 -10.64 -2.17 37.46
C SER A 2 -9.16 -2.06 37.87
N THR A 3 -8.56 -3.12 38.41
CA THR A 3 -7.14 -3.12 38.86
C THR A 3 -6.14 -3.53 37.79
N VAL A 4 -6.56 -4.24 36.74
CA VAL A 4 -5.65 -4.79 35.72
C VAL A 4 -5.30 -3.76 34.66
N SER A 5 -6.25 -2.91 34.25
CA SER A 5 -6.00 -1.88 33.23
C SER A 5 -4.93 -0.86 33.64
N PRO A 6 -4.90 -0.33 34.88
CA PRO A 6 -3.83 0.57 35.33
C PRO A 6 -2.45 -0.07 35.32
N LEU A 7 -2.34 -1.33 35.76
CA LEU A 7 -1.06 -2.05 35.74
C LEU A 7 -0.56 -2.26 34.30
N LEU A 8 -1.45 -2.69 33.40
CA LEU A 8 -1.10 -2.84 31.99
C LEU A 8 -0.76 -1.50 31.33
N HIS A 9 -1.44 -0.42 31.72
CA HIS A 9 -1.11 0.93 31.27
C HIS A 9 0.34 1.28 31.63
N THR A 10 0.75 1.04 32.88
CA THR A 10 2.12 1.27 33.33
C THR A 10 3.12 0.45 32.50
N ILE A 11 2.81 -0.83 32.23
CA ILE A 11 3.68 -1.72 31.44
C ILE A 11 3.84 -1.23 30.00
N ILE A 12 2.75 -0.83 29.32
CA ILE A 12 2.86 -0.42 27.91
C ILE A 12 3.47 0.98 27.75
N THR A 13 3.32 1.85 28.77
CA THR A 13 3.83 3.22 28.75
C THR A 13 5.25 3.37 29.29
N SER A 14 5.79 2.37 30.00
CA SER A 14 7.16 2.38 30.53
C SER A 14 8.25 2.38 29.45
N GLY A 15 7.90 2.11 28.18
CA GLY A 15 8.79 2.29 27.03
C GLY A 15 9.01 3.77 26.66
N LYS A 16 8.26 4.72 27.23
CA LYS A 16 8.42 6.16 26.99
C LYS A 16 9.56 6.70 27.86
N SER A 17 10.77 6.77 27.31
CA SER A 17 11.81 7.66 27.87
C SER A 17 11.29 9.10 27.82
N VAL A 18 10.98 9.70 28.96
CA VAL A 18 10.63 11.12 29.08
C VAL A 18 11.83 11.97 28.59
N PRO A 19 11.63 13.06 27.83
CA PRO A 19 12.74 13.94 27.46
C PRO A 19 13.26 14.66 28.72
N LYS A 20 14.56 14.47 28.98
CA LYS A 20 15.46 15.21 29.89
C LYS A 20 14.78 16.22 30.84
N LEU A 21 14.69 15.86 32.12
CA LEU A 21 14.91 16.81 33.21
C LEU A 21 16.18 16.38 33.95
N ASN A 22 17.13 17.31 34.02
CA ASN A 22 18.47 17.11 34.55
C ASN A 22 18.47 16.56 35.99
N LYS A 23 19.48 15.70 36.25
CA LYS A 23 20.06 15.22 37.52
C LYS A 23 19.61 13.84 38.02
N LEU A 24 20.27 12.78 37.54
CA LEU A 24 21.06 11.78 38.30
C LEU A 24 21.63 10.72 37.32
N PRO A 25 22.82 10.14 37.56
CA PRO A 25 23.40 9.10 36.71
C PRO A 25 22.83 7.73 37.11
N GLY A 26 21.67 7.40 36.56
CA GLY A 26 21.15 6.04 36.52
C GLY A 26 20.41 5.90 35.19
N SER A 27 20.96 5.12 34.26
CA SER A 27 20.27 4.82 33.01
C SER A 27 18.99 4.08 33.35
N ALA A 28 17.84 4.75 33.32
CA ALA A 28 16.55 4.09 33.39
C ALA A 28 16.39 3.25 32.12
N THR A 29 16.83 2.00 32.17
CA THR A 29 16.62 0.99 31.14
C THR A 29 15.13 0.73 31.01
N SER A 30 14.63 0.78 29.79
CA SER A 30 13.18 0.64 29.56
C SER A 30 12.76 -0.81 29.77
N LEU A 31 11.54 -1.06 30.25
CA LEU A 31 10.97 -2.43 30.35
C LEU A 31 10.98 -3.18 29.00
N GLN A 32 10.98 -2.43 27.90
CA GLN A 32 11.15 -2.96 26.55
C GLN A 32 12.52 -3.62 26.35
N GLU A 33 13.57 -3.15 27.02
CA GLU A 33 14.94 -3.67 26.95
C GLU A 33 15.19 -4.73 28.03
N GLU A 34 14.71 -4.52 29.26
CA GLU A 34 14.93 -5.44 30.38
C GLU A 34 14.11 -6.72 30.30
N ALA A 35 12.85 -6.62 29.86
CA ALA A 35 11.93 -7.75 29.77
C ALA A 35 11.05 -7.67 28.50
N PRO A 36 11.63 -7.82 27.29
CA PRO A 36 10.92 -7.64 26.03
C PRO A 36 9.67 -8.53 25.89
N SER A 37 9.75 -9.77 26.36
CA SER A 37 8.61 -10.72 26.34
C SER A 37 7.43 -10.20 27.18
N PHE A 38 7.70 -9.71 28.39
CA PHE A 38 6.67 -9.19 29.28
C PHE A 38 6.04 -7.92 28.71
N TYR A 39 6.86 -7.02 28.13
CA TYR A 39 6.38 -5.83 27.43
C TYR A 39 5.45 -6.17 26.26
N ILE A 40 5.84 -7.14 25.41
CA ILE A 40 5.02 -7.61 24.28
C ILE A 40 3.69 -8.22 24.76
N GLN A 41 3.72 -9.03 25.82
CA GLN A 41 2.50 -9.61 26.40
C GLN A 41 1.59 -8.55 27.02
N GLY A 42 2.15 -7.47 27.57
CA GLY A 42 1.39 -6.31 28.06
C GLY A 42 0.54 -5.69 26.96
N TRP A 43 1.13 -5.43 25.79
CA TRP A 43 0.41 -4.91 24.62
C TRP A 43 -0.66 -5.86 24.10
N LEU A 44 -0.34 -7.16 23.98
CA LEU A 44 -1.33 -8.17 23.56
C LEU A 44 -2.52 -8.25 24.52
N THR A 45 -2.25 -8.23 25.82
CA THR A 45 -3.30 -8.29 26.85
C THR A 45 -4.16 -7.04 26.82
N MET A 46 -3.56 -5.86 26.69
CA MET A 46 -4.31 -4.61 26.53
C MET A 46 -5.18 -4.65 25.26
N GLY A 47 -4.69 -5.21 24.16
CA GLY A 47 -5.42 -5.32 22.90
C GLY A 47 -6.68 -6.17 23.05
N LYS A 48 -6.56 -7.32 23.72
CA LYS A 48 -7.69 -8.20 24.03
C LYS A 48 -8.72 -7.53 24.95
N LEU A 49 -8.29 -6.75 25.95
CA LEU A 49 -9.20 -5.97 26.78
C LEU A 49 -9.93 -4.90 25.97
N CYS A 50 -9.24 -4.23 25.05
CA CYS A 50 -9.85 -3.25 24.16
C CYS A 50 -10.91 -3.89 23.25
N LEU A 51 -10.71 -5.12 22.77
CA LEU A 51 -11.73 -5.85 21.99
C LEU A 51 -13.01 -6.16 22.79
N ALA A 52 -12.89 -6.28 24.11
CA ALA A 52 -14.00 -6.54 25.01
C ALA A 52 -14.72 -5.27 25.49
N ASP A 53 -14.01 -4.13 25.59
CA ASP A 53 -14.53 -2.86 26.11
C ASP A 53 -14.25 -1.68 25.16
N GLY A 54 -15.32 -1.14 24.56
CA GLY A 54 -15.23 0.00 23.64
C GLY A 54 -14.72 1.30 24.27
N LYS A 55 -14.87 1.50 25.59
CA LYS A 55 -14.30 2.67 26.27
C LYS A 55 -12.77 2.56 26.35
N LEU A 56 -12.26 1.37 26.65
CA LEU A 56 -10.82 1.11 26.61
C LEU A 56 -10.29 1.24 25.19
N ALA A 57 -10.98 0.66 24.20
CA ALA A 57 -10.58 0.78 22.79
C ALA A 57 -10.38 2.25 22.37
N LYS A 58 -11.35 3.12 22.68
CA LYS A 58 -11.26 4.55 22.35
C LYS A 58 -10.03 5.24 22.97
N ASN A 59 -9.64 4.84 24.18
CA ASN A 59 -8.53 5.45 24.90
C ASN A 59 -7.15 4.90 24.48
N TYR A 60 -7.09 3.62 24.12
CA TYR A 60 -5.82 2.92 23.92
C TYR A 60 -5.45 2.68 22.45
N ILE A 61 -6.40 2.64 21.51
CA ILE A 61 -6.09 2.52 20.06
C ILE A 61 -5.04 3.55 19.60
N PRO A 62 -5.11 4.84 19.98
CA PRO A 62 -4.08 5.80 19.61
C PRO A 62 -2.68 5.43 20.12
N LEU A 63 -2.59 4.76 21.28
CA LEU A 63 -1.32 4.28 21.83
C LEU A 63 -0.75 3.11 21.02
N PHE A 64 -1.60 2.19 20.53
CA PHE A 64 -1.16 1.12 19.61
C PHE A 64 -0.54 1.70 18.34
N VAL A 65 -1.18 2.74 17.77
CA VAL A 65 -0.67 3.43 16.57
C VAL A 65 0.68 4.08 16.84
N GLN A 66 0.82 4.79 17.97
CA GLN A 66 2.09 5.41 18.37
C GLN A 66 3.20 4.36 18.56
N GLU A 67 2.90 3.25 19.23
CA GLU A 67 3.91 2.22 19.47
C GLU A 67 4.31 1.50 18.18
N LEU A 68 3.37 1.30 17.25
CA LEU A 68 3.65 0.73 15.92
C LEU A 68 4.70 1.54 15.16
N GLU A 69 4.64 2.87 15.24
CA GLU A 69 5.59 3.78 14.58
C GLU A 69 6.94 3.84 15.30
N LYS A 70 6.98 3.62 16.62
CA LYS A 70 8.17 3.82 17.45
C LYS A 70 9.02 2.55 17.61
N THR A 71 8.38 1.39 17.72
CA THR A 71 9.06 0.20 18.23
C THR A 71 9.96 -0.48 17.20
N ASN A 72 11.18 -0.81 17.63
CA ASN A 72 12.14 -1.55 16.78
C ASN A 72 11.92 -3.07 16.82
N LEU A 73 11.06 -3.57 17.71
CA LEU A 73 10.78 -5.00 17.88
C LEU A 73 9.79 -5.51 16.82
N ALA A 74 10.27 -6.29 15.86
CA ALA A 74 9.42 -6.86 14.79
C ALA A 74 8.25 -7.70 15.34
N ALA A 75 8.48 -8.48 16.39
CA ALA A 75 7.43 -9.26 17.05
C ALA A 75 6.32 -8.37 17.63
N LEU A 76 6.68 -7.22 18.21
CA LEU A 76 5.70 -6.27 18.73
C LEU A 76 4.92 -5.60 17.60
N ARG A 77 5.61 -5.11 16.54
CA ARG A 77 4.94 -4.53 15.37
C ARG A 77 3.96 -5.51 14.74
N ASN A 78 4.37 -6.76 14.54
CA ASN A 78 3.49 -7.82 14.04
C ASN A 78 2.24 -7.99 14.92
N ASN A 79 2.43 -8.10 16.23
CA ASN A 79 1.32 -8.27 17.17
C ASN A 79 0.37 -7.07 17.17
N ILE A 80 0.91 -5.85 17.11
CA ILE A 80 0.09 -4.64 16.99
C ILE A 80 -0.68 -4.64 15.68
N VAL A 81 -0.07 -4.97 14.54
CA VAL A 81 -0.77 -5.06 13.24
C VAL A 81 -1.93 -6.07 13.31
N VAL A 82 -1.74 -7.22 13.95
CA VAL A 82 -2.82 -8.21 14.16
C VAL A 82 -3.96 -7.60 14.98
N MET A 83 -3.66 -6.95 16.11
CA MET A 83 -4.68 -6.28 16.93
C MET A 83 -5.39 -5.14 16.19
N MET A 84 -4.67 -4.34 15.40
CA MET A 84 -5.24 -3.28 14.59
C MET A 84 -6.19 -3.84 13.52
N ALA A 85 -5.88 -5.01 12.94
CA ALA A 85 -6.78 -5.69 12.02
C ALA A 85 -8.06 -6.19 12.71
N ASP A 86 -7.96 -6.74 13.92
CA ASP A 86 -9.13 -7.14 14.71
C ASP A 86 -9.98 -5.90 15.09
N PHE A 87 -9.35 -4.77 15.41
CA PHE A 87 -10.05 -3.51 15.63
C PHE A 87 -10.75 -2.99 14.37
N CYS A 88 -10.22 -3.22 13.16
CA CYS A 88 -10.93 -2.87 11.92
C CYS A 88 -12.29 -3.57 11.82
N VAL A 89 -12.39 -4.81 12.32
CA VAL A 89 -13.63 -5.60 12.31
C VAL A 89 -14.60 -5.12 13.39
N ARG A 90 -14.10 -4.88 14.61
CA ARG A 90 -14.96 -4.57 15.77
C ARG A 90 -15.31 -3.09 15.90
N TYR A 91 -14.40 -2.20 15.51
CA TYR A 91 -14.46 -0.76 15.75
C TYR A 91 -14.07 0.03 14.49
N THR A 92 -14.62 -0.34 13.34
CA THR A 92 -14.26 0.24 12.02
C THR A 92 -14.17 1.77 12.03
N ALA A 93 -15.17 2.45 12.59
CA ALA A 93 -15.21 3.91 12.65
C ALA A 93 -14.06 4.54 13.47
N LEU A 94 -13.54 3.83 14.49
CA LEU A 94 -12.40 4.30 15.28
C LEU A 94 -11.06 4.10 14.56
N ILE A 95 -10.97 3.11 13.68
CA ILE A 95 -9.73 2.73 13.00
C ILE A 95 -9.57 3.38 11.62
N ASP A 96 -10.65 3.84 11.00
CA ASP A 96 -10.64 4.40 9.63
C ASP A 96 -9.55 5.47 9.44
N GLY A 97 -9.40 6.38 10.41
CA GLY A 97 -8.35 7.43 10.40
C GLY A 97 -6.91 6.93 10.57
N TYR A 98 -6.70 5.66 10.95
CA TYR A 98 -5.39 5.05 11.18
C TYR A 98 -4.99 4.03 10.12
N ILE A 99 -5.82 3.77 9.10
CA ILE A 99 -5.52 2.80 8.04
C ILE A 99 -4.19 3.13 7.34
N THR A 100 -3.92 4.40 7.06
CA THR A 100 -2.65 4.83 6.47
C THR A 100 -1.45 4.46 7.36
N LYS A 101 -1.58 4.57 8.69
CA LYS A 101 -0.52 4.17 9.62
C LYS A 101 -0.25 2.67 9.59
N ILE A 102 -1.30 1.84 9.52
CA ILE A 102 -1.17 0.38 9.40
C ILE A 102 -0.49 -0.02 8.08
N THR A 103 -0.86 0.65 6.98
CA THR A 103 -0.32 0.32 5.65
C THR A 103 1.17 0.61 5.49
N ARG A 104 1.78 1.43 6.36
CA ARG A 104 3.24 1.61 6.40
C ARG A 104 3.98 0.30 6.69
N CYS A 105 3.35 -0.63 7.40
CA CYS A 105 3.91 -1.95 7.65
C CYS A 105 3.99 -2.83 6.38
N LEU A 106 3.38 -2.44 5.26
CA LEU A 106 3.65 -3.07 3.96
C LEU A 106 5.10 -2.85 3.49
N LEU A 107 5.81 -1.88 4.06
CA LEU A 107 7.22 -1.58 3.81
C LEU A 107 8.10 -1.84 5.04
N ASP A 108 7.62 -2.64 6.01
CA ASP A 108 8.39 -2.97 7.21
C ASP A 108 9.75 -3.63 6.85
N PRO A 109 10.85 -3.32 7.56
CA PRO A 109 12.13 -3.99 7.32
C PRO A 109 12.07 -5.51 7.49
N CYS A 110 11.17 -6.01 8.34
CA CYS A 110 10.98 -7.44 8.56
C CYS A 110 9.97 -8.04 7.58
N GLU A 111 10.40 -9.01 6.77
CA GLU A 111 9.54 -9.74 5.82
C GLU A 111 8.28 -10.31 6.50
N LEU A 112 8.42 -10.87 7.70
CA LEU A 112 7.29 -11.47 8.43
C LEU A 112 6.19 -10.43 8.67
N VAL A 113 6.57 -9.23 9.09
CA VAL A 113 5.63 -8.13 9.34
C VAL A 113 4.98 -7.71 8.02
N ARG A 114 5.76 -7.47 6.95
CA ARG A 114 5.22 -7.11 5.63
C ARG A 114 4.19 -8.12 5.14
N ARG A 115 4.53 -9.41 5.19
CA ARG A 115 3.65 -10.51 4.76
C ARG A 115 2.39 -10.58 5.60
N GLN A 116 2.50 -10.46 6.93
CA GLN A 116 1.34 -10.49 7.81
C GLN A 116 0.42 -9.30 7.57
N THR A 117 0.97 -8.09 7.43
CA THR A 117 0.22 -6.88 7.09
C THR A 117 -0.52 -7.05 5.76
N PHE A 118 0.16 -7.54 4.73
CA PHE A 118 -0.44 -7.79 3.43
C PHE A 118 -1.63 -8.73 3.52
N ILE A 119 -1.48 -9.88 4.19
CA ILE A 119 -2.55 -10.88 4.34
C ILE A 119 -3.74 -10.31 5.11
N LEU A 120 -3.50 -9.62 6.22
CA LEU A 120 -4.56 -9.07 7.05
C LEU A 120 -5.35 -7.98 6.32
N LEU A 121 -4.66 -7.01 5.72
CA LEU A 121 -5.32 -5.94 4.96
C LEU A 121 -6.08 -6.52 3.75
N SER A 122 -5.50 -7.49 3.04
CA SER A 122 -6.18 -8.20 1.94
C SER A 122 -7.47 -8.88 2.38
N ARG A 123 -7.49 -9.50 3.56
CA ARG A 123 -8.70 -10.12 4.14
C ARG A 123 -9.75 -9.08 4.54
N LEU A 124 -9.31 -7.97 5.13
CA LEU A 124 -10.21 -6.87 5.49
C LEU A 124 -10.88 -6.23 4.27
N LEU A 125 -10.12 -6.08 3.17
CA LEU A 125 -10.62 -5.60 1.88
C LEU A 125 -11.62 -6.59 1.25
N GLN A 126 -11.33 -7.88 1.28
CA GLN A 126 -12.25 -8.91 0.76
C GLN A 126 -13.58 -8.96 1.51
N ARG A 127 -13.56 -8.69 2.82
CA ARG A 127 -14.74 -8.71 3.68
C ARG A 127 -15.40 -7.33 3.84
N ASP A 128 -14.97 -6.34 3.07
CA ASP A 128 -15.52 -4.97 3.04
C ASP A 128 -15.42 -4.20 4.37
N TYR A 129 -14.56 -4.64 5.30
CA TYR A 129 -14.23 -3.87 6.52
C TYR A 129 -13.32 -2.68 6.21
N VAL A 130 -12.50 -2.81 5.18
CA VAL A 130 -11.68 -1.74 4.60
C VAL A 130 -12.05 -1.63 3.13
N LYS A 131 -11.99 -0.42 2.57
CA LYS A 131 -12.27 -0.16 1.16
C LYS A 131 -11.02 0.32 0.45
N TRP A 132 -10.94 0.03 -0.85
CA TRP A 132 -9.94 0.60 -1.76
C TRP A 132 -10.17 2.10 -1.96
N ARG A 133 -9.84 2.92 -0.94
CA ARG A 133 -9.99 4.38 -0.98
C ARG A 133 -8.64 5.07 -0.81
N GLY A 134 -8.52 6.22 -1.47
CA GLY A 134 -7.34 7.08 -1.42
C GLY A 134 -6.05 6.31 -1.76
N VAL A 135 -4.98 6.63 -1.03
CA VAL A 135 -3.64 6.10 -1.26
C VAL A 135 -3.49 4.58 -0.99
N LEU A 136 -4.49 3.91 -0.41
CA LEU A 136 -4.37 2.50 -0.02
C LEU A 136 -4.00 1.60 -1.21
N PHE A 137 -4.68 1.79 -2.34
CA PHE A 137 -4.43 1.02 -3.55
C PHE A 137 -2.99 1.19 -4.03
N LEU A 138 -2.51 2.44 -4.10
CA LEU A 138 -1.16 2.77 -4.57
C LEU A 138 -0.09 2.14 -3.68
N ARG A 139 -0.30 2.08 -2.36
CA ARG A 139 0.62 1.44 -1.41
C ARG A 139 0.74 -0.07 -1.63
N PHE A 140 -0.37 -0.72 -1.98
CA PHE A 140 -0.38 -2.16 -2.29
C PHE A 140 0.39 -2.51 -3.57
N LEU A 141 0.53 -1.57 -4.51
CA LEU A 141 1.27 -1.81 -5.75
C LEU A 141 2.72 -2.21 -5.49
N LEU A 142 3.35 -1.67 -4.45
CA LEU A 142 4.73 -2.02 -4.11
C LEU A 142 4.91 -3.49 -3.70
N SER A 143 3.86 -4.16 -3.25
CA SER A 143 3.91 -5.59 -2.92
C SER A 143 4.10 -6.49 -4.15
N LEU A 144 3.75 -6.02 -5.36
CA LEU A 144 4.04 -6.73 -6.62
C LEU A 144 5.55 -6.81 -6.89
N VAL A 145 6.33 -5.89 -6.33
CA VAL A 145 7.79 -5.78 -6.49
C VAL A 145 8.52 -5.83 -5.14
N ASP A 146 7.93 -6.52 -4.16
CA ASP A 146 8.58 -6.81 -2.88
C ASP A 146 9.80 -7.69 -3.11
N GLU A 147 10.82 -7.57 -2.26
CA GLU A 147 12.02 -8.41 -2.30
C GLU A 147 11.67 -9.89 -2.03
N SER A 148 10.67 -10.17 -1.19
CA SER A 148 10.19 -11.54 -0.92
C SER A 148 9.28 -12.04 -2.03
N GLU A 149 9.68 -13.15 -2.66
CA GLU A 149 8.88 -13.85 -3.65
C GLU A 149 7.50 -14.27 -3.11
N LYS A 150 7.43 -14.66 -1.83
CA LYS A 150 6.16 -15.06 -1.20
C LYS A 150 5.17 -13.90 -1.17
N ILE A 151 5.65 -12.69 -0.94
CA ILE A 151 4.79 -11.49 -0.94
C ILE A 151 4.37 -11.16 -2.37
N ARG A 152 5.28 -11.25 -3.35
CA ARG A 152 4.95 -11.03 -4.77
C ARG A 152 3.86 -12.00 -5.25
N GLN A 153 3.97 -13.29 -4.95
CA GLN A 153 2.96 -14.29 -5.30
C GLN A 153 1.59 -13.99 -4.67
N LEU A 154 1.56 -13.53 -3.42
CA LEU A 154 0.32 -13.10 -2.75
C LEU A 154 -0.26 -11.85 -3.41
N ALA A 155 0.59 -10.91 -3.84
CA ALA A 155 0.20 -9.72 -4.57
C ALA A 155 -0.39 -10.08 -5.93
N ASP A 156 0.30 -10.89 -6.74
CA ASP A 156 -0.21 -11.36 -8.03
C ASP A 156 -1.57 -12.04 -7.89
N PHE A 157 -1.76 -12.86 -6.86
CA PHE A 157 -3.05 -13.48 -6.58
C PHE A 157 -4.13 -12.44 -6.23
N LEU A 158 -3.80 -11.46 -5.37
CA LEU A 158 -4.74 -10.41 -4.97
C LEU A 158 -5.18 -9.57 -6.17
N PHE A 159 -4.23 -9.06 -6.96
CA PHE A 159 -4.53 -8.22 -8.12
C PHE A 159 -5.21 -9.03 -9.24
N GLY A 160 -4.75 -10.26 -9.49
CA GLY A 160 -5.25 -11.15 -10.53
C GLY A 160 -6.67 -11.68 -10.33
N ASN A 161 -7.01 -12.03 -9.09
CA ASN A 161 -8.26 -12.75 -8.80
C ASN A 161 -9.25 -11.91 -7.98
N ILE A 162 -8.76 -11.22 -6.96
CA ILE A 162 -9.63 -10.56 -5.99
C ILE A 162 -10.00 -9.16 -6.49
N LEU A 163 -9.01 -8.37 -6.89
CA LEU A 163 -9.24 -6.99 -7.28
C LEU A 163 -10.13 -6.90 -8.52
N LYS A 164 -9.87 -7.76 -9.51
CA LYS A 164 -10.66 -7.86 -10.74
C LYS A 164 -12.16 -8.06 -10.47
N VAL A 165 -12.51 -8.80 -9.42
CA VAL A 165 -13.91 -9.07 -9.06
C VAL A 165 -14.48 -7.99 -8.14
N LYS A 166 -13.74 -7.60 -7.10
CA LYS A 166 -14.23 -6.68 -6.06
C LYS A 166 -14.22 -5.22 -6.49
N SER A 167 -13.31 -4.82 -7.37
CA SER A 167 -13.15 -3.43 -7.81
C SER A 167 -12.55 -3.39 -9.23
N PRO A 168 -13.29 -3.89 -10.25
CA PRO A 168 -12.78 -4.05 -11.63
C PRO A 168 -12.24 -2.76 -12.25
N LEU A 169 -12.81 -1.61 -11.87
CA LEU A 169 -12.41 -0.31 -12.40
C LEU A 169 -11.20 0.30 -11.69
N LEU A 170 -10.74 -0.27 -10.57
CA LEU A 170 -9.72 0.39 -9.74
C LEU A 170 -8.38 0.54 -10.46
N ALA A 171 -7.94 -0.51 -11.15
CA ALA A 171 -6.70 -0.48 -11.93
C ALA A 171 -6.75 0.62 -13.00
N TYR A 172 -7.88 0.73 -13.71
CA TYR A 172 -8.10 1.77 -14.73
C TYR A 172 -8.17 3.18 -14.13
N ASN A 173 -8.97 3.37 -13.08
CA ASN A 173 -9.22 4.67 -12.48
C ASN A 173 -7.95 5.29 -11.90
N SER A 174 -7.10 4.47 -11.27
CA SER A 174 -5.87 4.91 -10.60
C SER A 174 -4.60 4.74 -11.46
N PHE A 175 -4.72 4.39 -12.75
CA PHE A 175 -3.54 4.08 -13.56
C PHE A 175 -2.58 5.27 -13.74
N VAL A 176 -3.11 6.42 -14.17
CA VAL A 176 -2.32 7.65 -14.37
C VAL A 176 -1.71 8.12 -13.04
N GLU A 177 -2.51 8.11 -11.96
CA GLU A 177 -2.05 8.43 -10.62
C GLU A 177 -0.89 7.51 -10.18
N ALA A 178 -0.97 6.21 -10.47
CA ALA A 178 0.12 5.27 -10.20
C ALA A 178 1.40 5.60 -10.99
N VAL A 179 1.29 6.08 -12.24
CA VAL A 179 2.46 6.53 -13.01
C VAL A 179 3.16 7.69 -12.31
N PHE A 180 2.41 8.69 -11.85
CA PHE A 180 2.96 9.84 -11.13
C PHE A 180 3.54 9.45 -9.76
N VAL A 181 2.78 8.72 -8.93
CA VAL A 181 3.18 8.38 -7.56
C VAL A 181 4.39 7.45 -7.52
N LEU A 182 4.46 6.46 -8.41
CA LEU A 182 5.62 5.57 -8.46
C LEU A 182 6.89 6.28 -8.93
N ASN A 183 6.75 7.34 -9.73
CA ASN A 183 7.87 8.19 -10.14
C ASN A 183 8.16 9.34 -9.16
N ASP A 184 7.38 9.48 -8.09
CA ASP A 184 7.46 10.62 -7.16
C ASP A 184 7.28 11.98 -7.87
N CYS A 185 6.49 12.02 -8.93
CA CYS A 185 6.25 13.24 -9.71
C CYS A 185 4.95 13.91 -9.26
N HIS A 186 5.07 15.15 -8.76
CA HIS A 186 3.93 15.90 -8.21
C HIS A 186 3.22 16.82 -9.22
N ALA A 187 3.56 16.75 -10.51
CA ALA A 187 2.97 17.61 -11.54
C ALA A 187 1.45 17.40 -11.69
N HIS A 188 0.95 16.21 -11.38
CA HIS A 188 -0.47 15.86 -11.49
C HIS A 188 -1.29 16.19 -10.22
N THR A 189 -0.62 16.51 -9.10
CA THR A 189 -1.28 16.83 -7.84
C THR A 189 -1.37 18.34 -7.68
N GLY A 190 -2.48 18.95 -8.09
CA GLY A 190 -2.79 20.37 -7.83
C GLY A 190 -3.00 20.72 -6.34
N HIS A 191 -2.48 19.91 -5.41
CA HIS A 191 -2.61 20.07 -3.97
C HIS A 191 -1.25 20.33 -3.32
N ARG A 192 -1.17 21.40 -2.53
CA ARG A 192 -0.01 21.74 -1.73
C ARG A 192 0.10 20.76 -0.56
N GLU A 193 0.85 19.69 -0.77
CA GLU A 193 1.11 18.64 0.23
C GLU A 193 1.91 19.20 1.43
N SER A 194 1.62 18.69 2.64
CA SER A 194 2.43 18.98 3.82
C SER A 194 3.77 18.24 3.75
N ASN A 195 4.78 18.68 4.51
CA ASN A 195 6.08 17.99 4.53
C ASN A 195 5.97 16.53 5.00
N GLU A 196 5.04 16.23 5.91
CA GLU A 196 4.78 14.86 6.37
C GLU A 196 4.13 14.00 5.28
N SER A 197 3.16 14.54 4.52
CA SER A 197 2.54 13.80 3.41
C SER A 197 3.54 13.58 2.27
N ARG A 198 4.44 14.53 2.03
CA ARG A 198 5.53 14.37 1.07
C ARG A 198 6.47 13.25 1.48
N THR A 199 6.96 13.25 2.72
CA THR A 199 7.86 12.19 3.23
C THR A 199 7.21 10.82 3.11
N GLU A 200 5.92 10.72 3.43
CA GLU A 200 5.17 9.49 3.31
C GLU A 200 4.97 9.06 1.85
N SER A 201 4.69 9.97 0.91
CA SER A 201 4.59 9.62 -0.50
C SER A 201 5.92 9.14 -1.08
N GLN A 202 7.06 9.70 -0.64
CA GLN A 202 8.39 9.24 -1.07
C GLN A 202 8.62 7.76 -0.73
N LEU A 203 8.19 7.33 0.46
CA LEU A 203 8.37 5.94 0.90
C LEU A 203 7.63 4.94 0.00
N PHE A 204 6.52 5.38 -0.60
CA PHE A 204 5.70 4.54 -1.47
C PHE A 204 5.97 4.76 -2.98
N SER A 205 7.15 5.26 -3.32
CA SER A 205 7.60 5.48 -4.70
C SER A 205 8.76 4.54 -5.08
N ILE A 206 9.02 4.43 -6.39
CA ILE A 206 10.16 3.71 -6.96
C ILE A 206 10.95 4.72 -7.80
N ARG A 207 11.63 5.63 -7.11
CA ARG A 207 12.42 6.71 -7.73
C ARG A 207 13.60 6.16 -8.52
N GLY A 208 13.98 6.91 -9.53
CA GLY A 208 15.22 6.69 -10.27
C GLY A 208 14.97 6.43 -11.76
N THR A 209 15.90 6.92 -12.56
CA THR A 209 15.95 6.69 -14.01
C THR A 209 16.72 5.42 -14.38
N ASP A 210 17.25 4.68 -13.40
CA ASP A 210 17.98 3.45 -13.60
C ASP A 210 17.08 2.30 -14.06
N GLU A 211 17.68 1.32 -14.73
CA GLU A 211 16.94 0.21 -15.33
C GLU A 211 16.23 -0.67 -14.29
N ARG A 212 16.79 -0.81 -13.07
CA ARG A 212 16.15 -1.60 -12.01
C ARG A 212 14.86 -0.94 -11.56
N SER A 213 14.91 0.36 -11.28
CA SER A 213 13.73 1.14 -10.86
C SER A 213 12.66 1.13 -11.96
N ARG A 214 13.06 1.35 -13.22
CA ARG A 214 12.16 1.32 -14.37
C ARG A 214 11.51 -0.05 -14.57
N SER A 215 12.30 -1.12 -14.56
CA SER A 215 11.80 -2.50 -14.68
C SER A 215 10.79 -2.85 -13.58
N ARG A 216 11.01 -2.40 -12.35
CA ARG A 216 10.05 -2.59 -11.24
C ARG A 216 8.75 -1.82 -11.49
N ARG A 217 8.81 -0.55 -11.90
CA ARG A 217 7.61 0.23 -12.23
C ARG A 217 6.85 -0.39 -13.41
N MET A 218 7.55 -0.78 -14.46
CA MET A 218 6.96 -1.47 -15.62
C MET A 218 6.30 -2.79 -15.24
N HIS A 219 6.87 -3.57 -14.32
CA HIS A 219 6.21 -4.77 -13.81
C HIS A 219 4.84 -4.44 -13.18
N ILE A 220 4.77 -3.39 -12.36
CA ILE A 220 3.50 -2.93 -11.77
C ILE A 220 2.51 -2.50 -12.87
N TYR A 221 2.93 -1.65 -13.81
CA TYR A 221 2.06 -1.16 -14.88
C TYR A 221 1.48 -2.31 -15.72
N VAL A 222 2.32 -3.25 -16.13
CA VAL A 222 1.91 -4.44 -16.89
C VAL A 222 0.94 -5.30 -16.07
N SER A 223 1.20 -5.50 -14.77
CA SER A 223 0.30 -6.24 -13.90
C SER A 223 -1.07 -5.58 -13.77
N LEU A 224 -1.15 -4.25 -13.74
CA LEU A 224 -2.42 -3.51 -13.75
C LEU A 224 -3.15 -3.60 -15.08
N LEU A 225 -2.46 -3.41 -16.22
CA LEU A 225 -3.05 -3.52 -17.55
C LEU A 225 -3.70 -4.89 -17.77
N LYS A 226 -3.04 -5.98 -17.34
CA LYS A 226 -3.59 -7.34 -17.42
C LYS A 226 -4.92 -7.55 -16.68
N GLN A 227 -5.25 -6.68 -15.71
CA GLN A 227 -6.52 -6.77 -14.98
C GLN A 227 -7.65 -5.97 -15.62
N MET A 228 -7.34 -5.11 -16.60
CA MET A 228 -8.33 -4.26 -17.24
C MET A 228 -9.11 -5.03 -18.31
N ALA A 229 -10.38 -4.65 -18.47
CA ALA A 229 -11.16 -5.07 -19.63
C ALA A 229 -10.66 -4.34 -20.91
N PRO A 230 -10.85 -4.90 -22.11
CA PRO A 230 -10.35 -4.32 -23.36
C PRO A 230 -10.73 -2.85 -23.59
N GLU A 231 -11.97 -2.48 -23.26
CA GLU A 231 -12.48 -1.11 -23.34
C GLU A 231 -11.70 -0.14 -22.43
N HIS A 232 -11.25 -0.60 -21.27
CA HIS A 232 -10.45 0.18 -20.34
C HIS A 232 -8.99 0.29 -20.76
N LEU A 233 -8.45 -0.67 -21.53
CA LEU A 233 -7.12 -0.54 -22.11
C LEU A 233 -7.06 0.60 -23.13
N LEU A 234 -8.06 0.68 -24.01
CA LEU A 234 -8.18 1.79 -24.97
C LEU A 234 -8.38 3.13 -24.27
N ALA A 235 -9.25 3.17 -23.25
CA ALA A 235 -9.45 4.38 -22.46
C ALA A 235 -8.16 4.78 -21.70
N THR A 236 -7.38 3.82 -21.19
CA THR A 236 -6.09 4.08 -20.54
C THR A 236 -5.09 4.67 -21.51
N PHE A 237 -5.01 4.13 -22.73
CA PHE A 237 -4.17 4.69 -23.79
C PHE A 237 -4.53 6.17 -24.04
N ALA A 238 -5.83 6.46 -24.20
CA ALA A 238 -6.30 7.82 -24.39
C ALA A 238 -5.95 8.73 -23.20
N LYS A 239 -6.15 8.27 -21.95
CA LYS A 239 -5.80 9.01 -20.73
C LYS A 239 -4.31 9.32 -20.63
N LEU A 240 -3.44 8.37 -20.95
CA LEU A 240 -1.98 8.60 -20.98
C LEU A 240 -1.61 9.70 -21.98
N CYS A 241 -2.23 9.71 -23.16
CA CYS A 241 -2.04 10.76 -24.15
C CYS A 241 -2.56 12.12 -23.65
N SER A 242 -3.78 12.18 -23.14
CA SER A 242 -4.44 13.44 -22.77
C SER A 242 -3.97 14.03 -21.44
N GLU A 243 -3.51 13.21 -20.50
CA GLU A 243 -3.14 13.68 -19.15
C GLU A 243 -1.63 13.79 -18.95
N ILE A 244 -0.83 12.95 -19.61
CA ILE A 244 0.64 12.96 -19.46
C ILE A 244 1.30 13.61 -20.68
N LEU A 245 1.04 13.10 -21.89
CA LEU A 245 1.72 13.62 -23.09
C LEU A 245 1.29 15.05 -23.41
N ALA A 246 0.00 15.37 -23.27
CA ALA A 246 -0.48 16.75 -23.43
C ALA A 246 0.10 17.67 -22.34
N ALA A 247 0.17 17.23 -21.07
CA ALA A 247 0.80 18.02 -20.02
C ALA A 247 2.28 18.28 -20.30
N ALA A 248 2.99 17.34 -20.92
CA ALA A 248 4.36 17.52 -21.39
C ALA A 248 4.44 18.52 -22.56
N SER A 249 3.55 18.45 -23.54
CA SER A 249 3.54 19.40 -24.68
C SER A 249 3.18 20.82 -24.25
N ASP A 250 2.29 20.95 -23.27
CA ASP A 250 1.79 22.23 -22.77
C ASP A 250 2.72 22.86 -21.73
N GLY A 251 3.82 22.19 -21.36
CA GLY A 251 4.78 22.65 -20.37
C GLY A 251 4.32 22.57 -18.91
N LEU A 252 3.21 21.86 -18.64
CA LEU A 252 2.69 21.62 -17.29
C LEU A 252 3.46 20.51 -16.56
N LEU A 253 4.03 19.56 -17.30
CA LEU A 253 4.98 18.57 -16.80
C LEU A 253 6.41 19.08 -17.03
N ASN A 254 7.17 19.28 -15.95
CA ASN A 254 8.56 19.72 -16.07
C ASN A 254 9.46 18.57 -16.59
N ILE A 255 9.80 18.62 -17.88
CA ILE A 255 10.67 17.64 -18.55
C ILE A 255 12.16 17.88 -18.26
N GLU A 256 12.53 18.99 -17.64
CA GLU A 256 13.91 19.22 -17.18
C GLU A 256 14.19 18.50 -15.85
N ASP A 257 13.15 18.22 -15.07
CA ASP A 257 13.26 17.45 -13.83
C ASP A 257 13.32 15.94 -14.09
N ALA A 258 14.14 15.23 -13.32
CA ALA A 258 14.32 13.79 -13.43
C ALA A 258 13.01 13.01 -13.20
N THR A 259 12.12 13.51 -12.32
CA THR A 259 10.82 12.85 -12.07
C THR A 259 9.89 12.97 -13.28
N GLY A 260 9.83 14.16 -13.92
CA GLY A 260 9.05 14.38 -15.13
C GLY A 260 9.58 13.60 -16.33
N GLN A 261 10.90 13.52 -16.49
CA GLN A 261 11.53 12.65 -17.49
C GLN A 261 11.19 11.18 -17.27
N SER A 262 11.21 10.71 -16.03
CA SER A 262 10.88 9.32 -15.70
C SER A 262 9.42 9.00 -16.00
N VAL A 263 8.49 9.89 -15.66
CA VAL A 263 7.06 9.77 -16.03
C VAL A 263 6.88 9.67 -17.54
N LEU A 264 7.55 10.55 -18.30
CA LEU A 264 7.43 10.56 -19.76
C LEU A 264 8.02 9.29 -20.38
N GLN A 265 9.18 8.86 -19.89
CA GLN A 265 9.84 7.63 -20.35
C GLN A 265 8.97 6.40 -20.08
N ASP A 266 8.46 6.26 -18.86
CA ASP A 266 7.56 5.17 -18.49
C ASP A 266 6.29 5.20 -19.35
N THR A 267 5.72 6.40 -19.59
CA THR A 267 4.53 6.56 -20.44
C THR A 267 4.76 6.04 -21.85
N PHE A 268 5.89 6.38 -22.48
CA PHE A 268 6.22 5.83 -23.80
C PHE A 268 6.42 4.31 -23.77
N GLN A 269 7.03 3.77 -22.72
CA GLN A 269 7.19 2.31 -22.58
C GLN A 269 5.86 1.60 -22.38
N ILE A 270 4.96 2.18 -21.59
CA ILE A 270 3.59 1.67 -21.38
C ILE A 270 2.85 1.67 -22.72
N LEU A 271 2.83 2.78 -23.45
CA LEU A 271 2.17 2.86 -24.77
C LEU A 271 2.78 1.87 -25.78
N GLY A 272 4.06 1.53 -25.61
CA GLY A 272 4.78 0.55 -26.40
C GLY A 272 4.52 -0.92 -26.03
N CYS A 273 3.97 -1.22 -24.85
CA CYS A 273 3.82 -2.61 -24.38
C CYS A 273 2.69 -3.37 -25.09
N LYS A 274 2.80 -4.70 -25.15
CA LYS A 274 1.79 -5.54 -25.83
C LYS A 274 0.47 -5.59 -25.08
N GLU A 275 0.47 -5.36 -23.76
CA GLU A 275 -0.70 -5.43 -22.90
C GLU A 275 -1.67 -4.27 -23.13
N ILE A 276 -1.19 -3.09 -23.53
CA ILE A 276 -2.06 -1.97 -23.89
C ILE A 276 -2.48 -2.00 -25.37
N ARG A 277 -1.70 -2.70 -26.21
CA ARG A 277 -1.97 -2.82 -27.64
C ARG A 277 -3.19 -3.70 -27.84
N PHE A 278 -4.18 -3.14 -28.54
CA PHE A 278 -5.35 -3.88 -28.97
C PHE A 278 -4.91 -5.06 -29.85
N GLN A 279 -5.27 -6.29 -29.46
CA GLN A 279 -5.31 -7.38 -30.42
C GLN A 279 -6.48 -7.07 -31.36
N SER A 280 -6.18 -6.49 -32.51
CA SER A 280 -7.13 -6.54 -33.62
C SER A 280 -7.38 -8.01 -33.89
N THR A 281 -8.57 -8.49 -33.55
CA THR A 281 -9.06 -9.78 -34.03
C THR A 281 -9.06 -9.68 -35.54
N ARG A 282 -7.96 -10.11 -36.17
CA ARG A 282 -8.02 -10.54 -37.56
C ARG A 282 -8.95 -11.73 -37.54
N VAL A 283 -10.22 -11.48 -37.85
CA VAL A 283 -11.11 -12.51 -38.35
C VAL A 283 -10.40 -13.03 -39.59
N SER A 284 -9.66 -14.12 -39.44
CA SER A 284 -9.15 -14.90 -40.55
C SER A 284 -10.38 -15.36 -41.31
N SER A 285 -10.64 -14.73 -42.44
CA SER A 285 -11.55 -15.17 -43.48
C SER A 285 -10.99 -16.46 -44.10
N GLU A 286 -10.99 -17.54 -43.33
CA GLU A 286 -10.73 -18.91 -43.78
C GLU A 286 -11.96 -19.75 -43.46
N SER A 287 -13.02 -19.55 -44.26
CA SER A 287 -14.16 -20.47 -44.38
C SER A 287 -14.94 -20.08 -45.64
N ALA A 288 -14.26 -20.15 -46.77
CA ALA A 288 -14.89 -20.10 -48.08
C ALA A 288 -14.10 -21.02 -49.01
N ASP A 289 -14.04 -22.30 -48.67
CA ASP A 289 -13.73 -23.40 -49.59
C ASP A 289 -14.25 -24.66 -48.91
N LEU A 290 -15.34 -25.20 -49.45
CA LEU A 290 -15.89 -26.55 -49.36
C LEU A 290 -17.42 -26.45 -49.45
N GLU A 291 -17.95 -26.50 -50.68
CA GLU A 291 -19.16 -27.24 -51.07
C GLU A 291 -19.58 -26.83 -52.50
N GLU A 292 -19.14 -27.61 -53.49
CA GLU A 292 -19.98 -27.93 -54.66
C GLU A 292 -19.41 -29.19 -55.34
N GLU A 293 -19.78 -30.36 -54.82
CA GLU A 293 -19.73 -31.62 -55.55
C GLU A 293 -21.18 -32.11 -55.67
N GLY A 294 -21.72 -32.05 -56.89
CA GLY A 294 -23.10 -32.39 -57.21
C GLY A 294 -23.27 -32.54 -58.72
N GLY A 295 -22.80 -33.68 -59.26
CA GLY A 295 -22.95 -34.09 -60.65
C GLY A 295 -22.44 -35.52 -60.86
#